data_AF-J9E5P7-F1
#
_entry.id   AF-J9E5P7-F1
#
_cell.length_a   1.000
_cell.length_b   1.000
_cell.length_c   1.000
_cell.angle_alpha   90.00
_cell.angle_beta   90.00
_cell.angle_gamma   90.00
#
_symmetry.space_group_name_H-M   'P 1'
#
loop_
_entity.id
_entity.type
_entity.pdbx_description
1 polymer ?
#
loop_
_entity_poly.entity_id
_entity_poly.type
_entity_poly.pdbx_seq_one_letter_code
_entity_poly.pdbx_strand_id
1 'polypeptide(L)'
;MENINDQCNKEENQLSKCNNSSDGNCCTVREASNVILLVSNSSKTGKYIQTLWYLKHINSTVAIETSNKDENEIEIVKISARDGDEVHNDEELLVTSNTLISYVARSYRFVFVIDISPSTFIVDGAASCVPHSKIINRLRQCLEGLLMDGNFLPANKFSPKIFITICFYSPFIAFDEDR
;
A
#
# COMPACT_ATOMS: atom_id res chain seq x y z
N MET A 1 17.25 -32.21 55.81
CA MET A 1 17.66 -32.07 54.40
C MET A 1 16.92 -33.14 53.63
N GLU A 2 15.68 -32.84 53.26
CA GLU A 2 14.79 -33.70 52.47
C GLU A 2 14.64 -33.08 51.09
N ASN A 3 14.77 -33.93 50.08
CA ASN A 3 14.75 -33.61 48.67
C ASN A 3 13.31 -33.81 48.17
N ILE A 4 12.66 -32.77 47.67
CA ILE A 4 11.24 -32.79 47.28
C ILE A 4 11.08 -32.13 45.90
N ASN A 5 10.35 -32.85 45.04
CA ASN A 5 9.60 -32.44 43.85
C ASN A 5 10.29 -32.39 42.48
N ASP A 6 10.19 -33.53 41.78
CA ASP A 6 9.22 -33.72 40.68
C ASP A 6 8.51 -32.45 40.16
N GLN A 7 8.99 -31.92 39.04
CA GLN A 7 8.16 -31.50 37.89
C GLN A 7 9.06 -30.99 36.75
N CYS A 8 9.89 -31.89 36.22
CA CYS A 8 10.33 -31.80 34.83
C CYS A 8 9.21 -32.39 33.94
N ASN A 9 9.03 -31.87 32.72
CA ASN A 9 8.15 -32.38 31.63
C ASN A 9 6.79 -31.68 31.43
N LYS A 10 6.74 -30.34 31.25
CA LYS A 10 5.51 -29.68 30.75
C LYS A 10 5.61 -28.65 29.62
N GLU A 11 6.78 -28.30 29.09
CA GLU A 11 6.85 -27.24 28.06
C GLU A 11 7.30 -27.68 26.66
N GLU A 12 7.65 -28.96 26.44
CA GLU A 12 8.02 -29.45 25.09
C GLU A 12 6.83 -30.05 24.29
N ASN A 13 5.59 -29.91 24.77
CA ASN A 13 4.43 -30.64 24.23
C ASN A 13 3.30 -29.77 23.64
N GLN A 14 3.64 -28.68 22.95
CA GLN A 14 2.68 -27.99 22.06
C GLN A 14 3.09 -27.94 20.59
N LEU A 15 4.10 -28.72 20.20
CA LEU A 15 4.50 -28.92 18.80
C LEU A 15 4.24 -30.35 18.32
N SER A 16 3.05 -30.91 18.56
CA SER A 16 2.65 -32.17 17.93
C SER A 16 1.17 -32.47 18.16
N LYS A 17 0.30 -31.87 17.35
CA LYS A 17 -1.08 -32.36 17.19
C LYS A 17 -1.59 -32.13 15.77
N CYS A 18 -0.84 -32.65 14.80
CA CYS A 18 -1.42 -33.04 13.51
C CYS A 18 -1.54 -34.56 13.52
N ASN A 19 -2.69 -35.06 13.98
CA ASN A 19 -3.02 -36.48 13.87
C ASN A 19 -3.34 -36.79 12.41
N ASN A 20 -2.66 -37.81 11.90
CA ASN A 20 -2.88 -38.44 10.61
C ASN A 20 -4.33 -38.96 10.51
N SER A 21 -5.18 -38.25 9.78
CA SER A 21 -6.29 -38.86 9.05
C SER A 21 -5.90 -38.95 7.59
N SER A 22 -5.59 -40.17 7.15
CA SER A 22 -5.46 -40.53 5.75
C SER A 22 -6.84 -40.40 5.09
N ASP A 23 -7.13 -39.21 4.58
CA ASP A 23 -8.09 -39.01 3.51
C ASP A 23 -7.45 -38.08 2.49
N GLY A 24 -7.48 -38.49 1.22
CA GLY A 24 -6.64 -37.98 0.14
C GLY A 24 -7.03 -36.59 -0.35
N ASN A 25 -6.84 -35.58 0.49
CA ASN A 25 -6.76 -34.18 0.09
C ASN A 25 -5.77 -33.47 1.02
N CYS A 26 -4.50 -33.45 0.62
CA CYS A 26 -3.58 -32.44 1.14
C CYS A 26 -4.17 -31.10 0.70
N CYS A 27 -4.87 -30.39 1.60
CA CYS A 27 -5.32 -29.03 1.34
C CYS A 27 -4.06 -28.19 1.11
N THR A 28 -3.65 -28.07 -0.16
CA THR A 28 -2.60 -27.17 -0.58
C THR A 28 -3.07 -25.77 -0.27
N VAL A 29 -2.49 -25.16 0.75
CA VAL A 29 -2.76 -23.77 1.11
C VAL A 29 -2.49 -22.91 -0.12
N ARG A 30 -3.46 -22.08 -0.50
CA ARG A 30 -3.38 -21.23 -1.69
C ARG A 30 -2.29 -20.19 -1.51
N GLU A 31 -1.49 -19.96 -2.55
CA GLU A 31 -0.47 -18.91 -2.53
C GLU A 31 -1.08 -17.54 -2.81
N ALA A 32 -0.61 -16.51 -2.10
CA ALA A 32 -0.91 -15.13 -2.43
C ALA A 32 -0.05 -14.66 -3.62
N SER A 33 -0.68 -14.06 -4.62
CA SER A 33 0.01 -13.31 -5.69
C SER A 33 0.37 -11.90 -5.24
N ASN A 34 -0.53 -11.24 -4.50
CA ASN A 34 -0.37 -9.86 -4.06
C ASN A 34 -0.94 -9.67 -2.66
N VAL A 35 -0.24 -8.94 -1.80
CA VAL A 35 -0.74 -8.46 -0.51
C VAL A 35 -0.54 -6.95 -0.44
N ILE A 36 -1.62 -6.21 -0.20
CA ILE A 36 -1.61 -4.76 -0.05
C ILE A 36 -1.76 -4.39 1.42
N LEU A 37 -0.79 -3.64 1.91
CA LEU A 37 -0.60 -3.29 3.31
C LEU A 37 -0.77 -1.79 3.51
N LEU A 38 -1.61 -1.39 4.45
CA LEU A 38 -1.78 0.00 4.88
C LEU A 38 -0.86 0.31 6.04
N VAL A 39 0.05 1.25 5.83
CA VAL A 39 1.01 1.69 6.83
C VAL A 39 0.47 2.91 7.57
N SER A 40 0.51 2.86 8.89
CA SER A 40 0.14 3.99 9.75
C SER A 40 1.07 5.19 9.53
N ASN A 41 0.57 6.40 9.77
CA ASN A 41 1.30 7.66 9.53
C ASN A 41 2.40 7.97 10.57
N SER A 42 2.84 6.99 11.39
CA SER A 42 3.90 7.18 12.39
C SER A 42 5.26 7.38 11.69
N SER A 43 5.66 8.66 11.62
CA SER A 43 6.64 9.23 10.69
C SER A 43 8.12 8.87 10.90
N LYS A 44 8.48 7.85 11.70
CA LYS A 44 9.89 7.58 12.01
C LYS A 44 10.41 6.20 11.62
N THR A 45 9.55 5.23 11.36
CA THR A 45 10.00 3.83 11.27
C THR A 45 9.43 3.08 10.06
N GLY A 46 8.69 3.78 9.18
CA GLY A 46 7.91 3.19 8.08
C GLY A 46 8.63 2.10 7.28
N LYS A 47 9.84 2.35 6.76
CA LYS A 47 10.58 1.35 5.96
C LYS A 47 11.02 0.12 6.75
N TYR A 48 11.38 0.30 8.01
CA TYR A 48 11.80 -0.79 8.89
C TYR A 48 10.62 -1.68 9.24
N ILE A 49 9.47 -1.09 9.62
CA ILE A 49 8.25 -1.82 9.93
C ILE A 49 7.77 -2.62 8.71
N GLN A 50 7.84 -2.03 7.51
CA GLN A 50 7.52 -2.72 6.25
C GLN A 50 8.38 -3.97 6.05
N THR A 51 9.70 -3.83 6.23
CA THR A 51 10.66 -4.93 6.08
C THR A 51 10.45 -6.00 7.14
N LEU A 52 10.27 -5.60 8.41
CA LEU A 52 9.98 -6.53 9.49
C LEU A 52 8.71 -7.33 9.25
N TRP A 53 7.65 -6.67 8.77
CA TRP A 53 6.41 -7.34 8.45
C TRP A 53 6.65 -8.42 7.39
N TYR A 54 7.39 -8.12 6.33
CA TYR A 54 7.70 -9.12 5.30
C TYR A 54 8.49 -10.30 5.87
N LEU A 55 9.55 -10.04 6.64
CA LEU A 55 10.39 -11.08 7.23
C LEU A 55 9.64 -11.96 8.25
N LYS A 56 8.66 -11.39 8.95
CA LYS A 56 7.81 -12.13 9.90
C LYS A 56 6.82 -13.05 9.19
N HIS A 57 6.37 -12.69 7.99
CA HIS A 57 5.29 -13.39 7.29
C HIS A 57 5.75 -14.19 6.07
N ILE A 58 7.02 -14.13 5.67
CA ILE A 58 7.53 -14.96 4.58
C ILE A 58 7.43 -16.44 4.97
N ASN A 59 6.83 -17.24 4.08
CA ASN A 59 6.50 -18.65 4.30
C ASN A 59 5.49 -18.90 5.45
N SER A 60 4.67 -17.90 5.78
CA SER A 60 3.53 -18.07 6.69
C SER A 60 2.22 -17.73 6.00
N THR A 61 1.10 -18.13 6.60
CA THR A 61 -0.24 -17.73 6.17
C THR A 61 -0.61 -16.36 6.72
N VAL A 62 -1.38 -15.61 5.94
CA VAL A 62 -2.00 -14.34 6.34
C VAL A 62 -3.44 -14.29 5.84
N ALA A 63 -4.31 -13.63 6.61
CA ALA A 63 -5.71 -13.40 6.24
C ALA A 63 -6.04 -11.91 6.38
N ILE A 64 -7.09 -11.45 5.70
CA ILE A 64 -7.58 -10.08 5.89
C ILE A 64 -8.30 -10.03 7.25
N GLU A 65 -7.67 -9.43 8.25
CA GLU A 65 -8.24 -9.31 9.60
C GLU A 65 -9.53 -8.46 9.54
N THR A 66 -10.63 -9.00 10.07
CA THR A 66 -11.94 -8.32 10.17
C THR A 66 -12.07 -7.47 11.45
N SER A 67 -11.15 -7.59 12.42
CA SER A 67 -11.23 -6.90 13.70
C SER A 67 -10.35 -5.64 13.74
N ASN A 68 -10.97 -4.50 14.05
CA ASN A 68 -10.30 -3.23 14.34
C ASN A 68 -9.20 -3.40 15.40
N LYS A 69 -7.94 -3.44 14.97
CA LYS A 69 -6.79 -3.21 15.84
C LYS A 69 -6.09 -1.94 15.43
N ASP A 70 -6.61 -0.83 15.96
CA ASP A 70 -6.01 0.51 15.92
C ASP A 70 -4.58 0.56 16.52
N GLU A 71 -4.04 -0.56 17.01
CA GLU A 71 -2.69 -0.69 17.58
C GLU A 71 -1.64 -1.18 16.57
N ASN A 72 -2.03 -1.77 15.43
CA ASN A 72 -1.06 -2.30 14.48
C ASN A 72 -0.54 -1.20 13.54
N GLU A 73 0.79 -1.05 13.44
CA GLU A 73 1.42 -0.08 12.52
C GLU A 73 1.21 -0.44 11.04
N ILE A 74 0.85 -1.69 10.74
CA ILE A 74 0.54 -2.22 9.42
C ILE A 74 -0.75 -3.05 9.46
N GLU A 75 -1.65 -2.76 8.51
CA GLU A 75 -2.94 -3.44 8.32
C GLU A 75 -3.00 -4.09 6.93
N ILE A 76 -3.56 -5.31 6.81
CA ILE A 76 -3.76 -5.95 5.50
C ILE A 76 -5.10 -5.50 4.91
N VAL A 77 -5.07 -4.83 3.75
CA VAL A 77 -6.28 -4.26 3.13
C VAL A 77 -6.83 -5.15 2.01
N LYS A 78 -5.93 -5.81 1.28
CA LYS A 78 -6.28 -6.69 0.17
C LYS A 78 -5.27 -7.82 0.04
N ILE A 79 -5.78 -9.00 -0.22
CA ILE A 79 -5.00 -10.16 -0.65
C ILE A 79 -5.55 -10.59 -2.00
N SER A 80 -4.68 -11.03 -2.91
CA SER A 80 -5.05 -11.65 -4.18
C SER A 80 -4.39 -13.01 -4.25
N ALA A 81 -5.14 -14.03 -4.66
CA ALA A 81 -4.61 -15.37 -4.82
C ALA A 81 -3.82 -15.51 -6.12
N ARG A 82 -2.97 -16.54 -6.18
CA ARG A 82 -2.13 -16.82 -7.34
C ARG A 82 -2.83 -17.59 -8.45
N ASP A 83 -3.80 -18.41 -8.08
CA ASP A 83 -4.70 -19.09 -9.02
C ASP A 83 -5.68 -18.12 -9.71
N GLY A 84 -5.88 -16.91 -9.15
CA GLY A 84 -6.74 -15.86 -9.70
C GLY A 84 -8.18 -15.91 -9.21
N ASP A 85 -8.54 -16.91 -8.40
CA ASP A 85 -9.87 -17.03 -7.83
C ASP A 85 -10.09 -15.99 -6.70
N GLU A 86 -11.36 -15.65 -6.44
CA GLU A 86 -11.71 -14.71 -5.39
C GLU A 86 -11.21 -15.18 -4.01
N VAL A 87 -10.85 -14.21 -3.17
CA VAL A 87 -10.38 -14.43 -1.80
C VAL A 87 -11.45 -13.93 -0.85
N HIS A 88 -11.91 -14.80 0.04
CA HIS A 88 -12.90 -14.42 1.05
C HIS A 88 -12.22 -13.72 2.24
N ASN A 89 -12.98 -12.88 2.96
CA ASN A 89 -12.47 -12.38 4.24
C ASN A 89 -12.29 -13.57 5.19
N ASP A 90 -11.27 -13.54 6.04
CA ASP A 90 -10.83 -14.64 6.91
C ASP A 90 -10.19 -15.85 6.21
N GLU A 91 -10.06 -15.85 4.87
CA GLU A 91 -9.29 -16.88 4.17
C GLU A 91 -7.78 -16.66 4.35
N GLU A 92 -7.09 -17.71 4.76
CA GLU A 92 -5.63 -17.73 4.91
C GLU A 92 -4.93 -18.08 3.60
N LEU A 93 -4.03 -17.20 3.15
CA LEU A 93 -3.16 -17.45 2.00
C LEU A 93 -1.69 -17.43 2.38
N LEU A 94 -0.91 -18.29 1.75
CA LEU A 94 0.53 -18.43 1.96
C LEU A 94 1.29 -17.29 1.27
N VAL A 95 2.09 -16.55 2.03
CA VAL A 95 3.05 -15.58 1.50
C VAL A 95 4.35 -16.29 1.15
N THR A 96 4.81 -16.12 -0.08
CA THR A 96 6.05 -16.72 -0.59
C THR A 96 7.01 -15.67 -1.12
N SER A 97 8.20 -16.08 -1.56
CA SER A 97 9.15 -15.20 -2.25
C SER A 97 8.62 -14.65 -3.57
N ASN A 98 7.55 -15.25 -4.12
CA ASN A 98 6.90 -14.80 -5.35
C ASN A 98 5.72 -13.86 -5.09
N THR A 99 5.33 -13.65 -3.84
CA THR A 99 4.21 -12.76 -3.48
C THR A 99 4.65 -11.30 -3.59
N LEU A 100 3.92 -10.50 -4.37
CA LEU A 100 4.14 -9.06 -4.45
C LEU A 100 3.56 -8.35 -3.23
N ILE A 101 4.42 -7.74 -2.42
CA ILE A 101 4.00 -6.94 -1.27
C ILE A 101 3.97 -5.46 -1.66
N SER A 102 2.79 -4.85 -1.57
CA SER A 102 2.56 -3.44 -1.86
C SER A 102 2.20 -2.69 -0.59
N TYR A 103 2.84 -1.54 -0.36
CA TYR A 103 2.56 -0.69 0.79
C TYR A 103 1.86 0.59 0.35
N VAL A 104 0.76 0.92 1.01
CA VAL A 104 -0.02 2.15 0.79
C VAL A 104 -0.06 2.96 2.08
N ALA A 105 -0.18 4.28 1.95
CA ALA A 105 -0.25 5.21 3.08
C ALA A 105 -1.61 5.94 3.11
N ARG A 106 -2.02 6.37 4.31
CA ARG A 106 -3.26 7.17 4.46
C ARG A 106 -3.12 8.60 3.95
N SER A 107 -1.91 9.11 3.73
CA SER A 107 -1.68 10.49 3.28
C SER A 107 -0.65 10.56 2.16
N TYR A 108 -1.02 11.18 1.04
CA TYR A 108 -0.12 11.47 -0.08
C TYR A 108 0.02 12.98 -0.25
N ARG A 109 1.24 13.43 -0.56
CA ARG A 109 1.52 14.84 -0.82
C ARG A 109 2.15 14.97 -2.20
N PHE A 110 1.47 15.69 -3.09
CA PHE A 110 1.94 16.01 -4.42
C PHE A 110 2.27 17.49 -4.50
N VAL A 111 3.47 17.81 -4.98
CA VAL A 111 3.92 19.18 -5.19
C VAL A 111 4.23 19.34 -6.67
N PHE A 112 3.48 20.20 -7.34
CA PHE A 112 3.69 20.58 -8.73
C PHE A 112 4.36 21.95 -8.75
N VAL A 113 5.57 22.02 -9.31
CA VAL A 113 6.26 23.29 -9.55
C VAL A 113 6.29 23.49 -11.06
N ILE A 114 5.63 24.55 -11.52
CA ILE A 114 5.32 24.73 -12.93
C ILE A 114 5.88 26.08 -13.39
N ASP A 115 6.76 26.03 -14.38
CA ASP A 115 7.24 27.21 -15.08
C ASP A 115 6.22 27.66 -16.13
N ILE A 116 5.71 28.88 -15.98
CA ILE A 116 4.85 29.62 -16.92
C ILE A 116 5.56 30.96 -17.26
N SER A 117 6.87 30.91 -17.46
CA SER A 117 7.68 32.04 -17.96
C SER A 117 7.25 32.47 -19.38
N PRO A 118 7.67 33.66 -19.87
CA PRO A 118 7.25 34.18 -21.16
C PRO A 118 7.63 33.27 -22.33
N SER A 119 8.72 32.50 -22.17
CA SER A 119 9.15 31.49 -23.14
C SER A 119 8.08 30.43 -23.41
N THR A 120 7.22 30.14 -22.42
CA THR A 120 6.13 29.16 -22.56
C THR A 120 4.94 29.67 -23.36
N PHE A 121 4.90 30.97 -23.70
CA PHE A 121 3.85 31.61 -24.50
C PHE A 121 4.20 31.76 -25.97
N ILE A 122 5.43 31.40 -26.36
CA ILE A 122 5.87 31.44 -27.75
C ILE A 122 5.38 30.18 -28.47
N VAL A 123 4.87 30.32 -29.69
CA VAL A 123 4.46 29.17 -30.51
C VAL A 123 5.67 28.29 -30.79
N ASP A 124 5.57 27.02 -30.41
CA ASP A 124 6.56 26.01 -30.81
C ASP A 124 6.32 25.65 -32.29
N GLY A 125 7.27 26.03 -33.14
CA GLY A 125 7.21 25.82 -34.58
C GLY A 125 7.14 24.35 -35.00
N ALA A 126 7.58 23.42 -34.15
CA ALA A 126 7.48 21.99 -34.42
C ALA A 126 6.11 21.41 -34.06
N ALA A 127 5.42 22.00 -33.07
CA ALA A 127 4.17 21.48 -32.53
C ALA A 127 2.92 22.27 -32.89
N SER A 128 3.05 23.42 -33.58
CA SER A 128 1.96 24.34 -33.93
C SER A 128 1.07 24.75 -32.74
N CYS A 129 1.62 24.72 -31.52
CA CYS A 129 0.88 24.99 -30.30
C CYS A 129 1.73 25.80 -29.33
N VAL A 130 1.06 26.43 -28.37
CA VAL A 130 1.75 27.18 -27.32
C VAL A 130 2.08 26.22 -26.15
N PRO A 131 3.35 26.12 -25.71
CA PRO A 131 3.78 25.21 -24.65
C PRO A 131 2.96 25.29 -23.36
N HIS A 132 2.57 26.50 -22.92
CA HIS A 132 1.76 26.66 -21.70
C HIS A 132 0.45 25.87 -21.77
N SER A 133 -0.24 25.87 -22.93
CA SER A 133 -1.52 25.17 -23.07
C SER A 133 -1.35 23.66 -22.92
N LYS A 134 -0.23 23.11 -23.41
CA LYS A 134 0.12 21.70 -23.21
C LYS A 134 0.41 21.40 -21.74
N ILE A 135 1.19 22.24 -21.07
CA ILE A 135 1.55 22.07 -19.65
C ILE A 135 0.29 22.02 -18.79
N ILE A 136 -0.62 22.99 -18.97
CA ILE A 136 -1.89 23.03 -18.24
C ILE A 136 -2.76 21.81 -18.56
N ASN A 137 -2.84 21.40 -19.82
CA ASN A 137 -3.62 20.21 -20.18
C ASN A 137 -3.03 18.92 -19.58
N ARG A 138 -1.70 18.80 -19.49
CA ARG A 138 -1.03 17.66 -18.83
C ARG A 138 -1.24 17.67 -17.33
N LEU A 139 -1.19 18.84 -16.69
CA LEU A 139 -1.53 18.99 -15.28
C LEU A 139 -2.96 18.52 -15.02
N ARG A 140 -3.93 18.98 -15.84
CA ARG A 140 -5.33 18.54 -15.74
C ARG A 140 -5.45 17.02 -15.83
N GLN A 141 -4.87 16.41 -16.86
CA GLN A 141 -4.91 14.96 -17.05
C GLN A 141 -4.25 14.20 -15.87
N CYS A 142 -3.18 14.75 -15.31
CA CYS A 142 -2.54 14.18 -14.13
C CYS A 142 -3.46 14.24 -12.91
N LEU A 143 -4.10 15.38 -12.64
CA LEU A 143 -5.04 15.54 -11.53
C LEU A 143 -6.29 14.65 -11.70
N GLU A 144 -6.82 14.53 -12.92
CA GLU A 144 -7.91 13.61 -13.25
C GLU A 144 -7.51 12.16 -12.95
N GLY A 145 -6.31 11.74 -13.38
CA GLY A 145 -5.80 10.39 -13.12
C GLY A 145 -5.49 10.10 -11.65
N LEU A 146 -5.06 11.11 -10.88
CA LEU A 146 -4.82 11.01 -9.44
C LEU A 146 -6.12 10.82 -8.64
N LEU A 147 -7.22 11.38 -9.12
CA LEU A 147 -8.52 11.37 -8.46
C LEU A 147 -9.48 10.32 -9.03
N MET A 148 -9.05 9.54 -10.01
CA MET A 148 -9.89 8.52 -10.63
C MET A 148 -10.15 7.37 -9.64
N ASP A 149 -11.44 7.14 -9.36
CA ASP A 149 -11.90 6.05 -8.52
C ASP A 149 -11.51 4.68 -9.11
N GLY A 150 -11.01 3.79 -8.26
CA GLY A 150 -10.70 2.40 -8.63
C GLY A 150 -9.21 2.10 -8.89
N ASN A 151 -8.32 3.09 -8.92
CA ASN A 151 -6.88 2.85 -9.07
C ASN A 151 -6.23 2.27 -7.80
N PHE A 152 -6.78 2.56 -6.63
CA PHE A 152 -6.20 2.19 -5.34
C PHE A 152 -7.27 1.61 -4.42
N LEU A 153 -7.45 0.29 -4.50
CA LEU A 153 -8.25 -0.53 -3.58
C LEU A 153 -9.77 -0.26 -3.59
N PRO A 154 -10.58 -1.23 -3.13
CA PRO A 154 -11.99 -0.99 -2.85
C PRO A 154 -12.17 0.17 -1.86
N ALA A 155 -13.00 1.15 -2.21
CA ALA A 155 -13.20 2.39 -1.45
C ALA A 155 -13.68 2.18 0.00
N ASN A 156 -14.24 1.00 0.31
CA ASN A 156 -14.71 0.66 1.65
C ASN A 156 -13.59 0.35 2.66
N LYS A 157 -12.38 -0.02 2.20
CA LYS A 157 -11.26 -0.37 3.09
C LYS A 157 -10.10 0.64 3.06
N PHE A 158 -10.10 1.59 2.11
CA PHE A 158 -9.03 2.58 1.98
C PHE A 158 -9.56 3.92 1.46
N SER A 159 -9.34 4.98 2.25
CA SER A 159 -9.66 6.36 1.89
C SER A 159 -8.41 7.23 2.09
N PRO A 160 -7.60 7.46 1.05
CA PRO A 160 -6.39 8.27 1.15
C PRO A 160 -6.72 9.76 1.25
N LYS A 161 -5.98 10.48 2.09
CA LYS A 161 -5.95 11.95 2.10
C LYS A 161 -4.89 12.41 1.11
N ILE A 162 -5.32 13.05 0.02
CA ILE A 162 -4.42 13.59 -0.99
C ILE A 162 -4.28 15.10 -0.76
N PHE A 163 -3.05 15.55 -0.51
CA PHE A 163 -2.71 16.96 -0.42
C PHE A 163 -1.98 17.37 -1.70
N ILE A 164 -2.47 18.42 -2.35
CA ILE A 164 -1.91 18.91 -3.60
C ILE A 164 -1.47 20.36 -3.40
N THR A 165 -0.21 20.63 -3.72
CA THR A 165 0.35 21.98 -3.77
C THR A 165 0.76 22.25 -5.20
N ILE A 166 0.32 23.38 -5.76
CA ILE A 166 0.67 23.80 -7.11
C ILE A 166 1.30 25.19 -7.02
N CYS A 167 2.55 25.28 -7.43
CA CYS A 167 3.34 26.51 -7.47
C CYS A 167 3.57 26.88 -8.93
N PHE A 168 3.12 28.06 -9.33
CA PHE A 168 3.37 28.60 -10.67
C PHE A 168 4.39 29.73 -10.59
N TYR A 169 5.38 29.69 -11.47
CA TYR A 169 6.17 30.87 -11.80
C TYR A 169 5.54 31.52 -13.04
N SER A 170 4.97 32.71 -12.91
CA SER A 170 4.42 33.48 -14.04
C SER A 170 4.74 34.96 -13.86
N PRO A 171 5.47 35.59 -14.78
CA PRO A 171 5.70 37.04 -14.72
C PRO A 171 4.51 37.84 -15.26
N PHE A 172 3.43 37.18 -15.67
CA PHE A 172 2.20 37.83 -16.16
C PHE A 172 1.19 38.12 -15.05
N ILE A 173 1.45 37.64 -13.83
CA ILE A 173 0.68 38.02 -12.64
C ILE A 173 1.25 39.37 -12.17
N ALA A 174 0.65 40.45 -12.64
CA ALA A 174 0.77 41.76 -12.01
C ALA A 174 -0.39 41.90 -11.02
N PHE A 175 -0.11 42.31 -9.79
CA PHE A 175 -1.18 42.67 -8.87
C PHE A 175 -1.67 44.07 -9.22
N ASP A 176 -2.95 44.38 -8.99
CA ASP A 176 -3.49 45.72 -9.29
C ASP A 176 -2.76 46.84 -8.53
N GLU A 177 -2.05 46.51 -7.44
CA GLU A 177 -1.21 47.44 -6.68
C GLU A 177 0.14 47.79 -7.35
N ASP A 178 0.48 47.15 -8.47
CA ASP A 178 1.69 47.41 -9.26
C ASP A 178 1.44 48.37 -10.45
N ARG A 179 0.26 48.99 -10.55
CA ARG A 179 -0.14 49.97 -11.59
C ARG A 179 -0.32 51.38 -11.02
#